data_AF-A0A5S5D450-F1
#
_entry.id   AF-A0A5S5D450-F1
#
_cell.length_a   1.000
_cell.length_b   1.000
_cell.length_c   1.000
_cell.angle_alpha   90.00
_cell.angle_beta   90.00
_cell.angle_gamma   90.00
#
_symmetry.space_group_name_H-M   'P 1'
#
loop_
_entity.id
_entity.type
_entity.pdbx_description
1 polymer ?
#
loop_
_entity_poly.entity_id
_entity_poly.type
_entity_poly.pdbx_seq_one_letter_code
_entity_poly.pdbx_strand_id
1 'polypeptide(L)'
;MRRLLLAVLLCAGLVGVGATPAAASARVAADGTFTVAVTGAPALQPLPGGRCLATLPVTLGFAGTLEGTAPGTIRVAVDAACDVAFAVPPGTYADAFLFTGTFTGTVAGEEAGARLVYSGVTRAGGQVRGLMALHGDAHGLLRVEASAGAGGTYRGSVRA
;
A
#
# COMPACT_ATOMS: atom_id res chain seq x y z
N MET A 1 17.78 56.68 -62.54
CA MET A 1 18.73 56.75 -61.40
C MET A 1 17.89 56.64 -60.12
N ARG A 2 17.76 55.45 -59.54
CA ARG A 2 18.62 54.83 -58.51
C ARG A 2 18.14 55.18 -57.09
N ARG A 3 17.82 54.14 -56.32
CA ARG A 3 17.65 54.00 -54.84
C ARG A 3 16.20 53.88 -54.36
N LEU A 4 15.70 52.65 -54.16
CA LEU A 4 15.86 51.80 -52.97
C LEU A 4 15.26 52.43 -51.71
N LEU A 5 14.19 51.82 -51.19
CA LEU A 5 14.13 51.34 -49.79
C LEU A 5 12.88 50.47 -49.59
N LEU A 6 13.15 49.16 -49.50
CA LEU A 6 12.30 48.12 -48.96
C LEU A 6 12.04 48.42 -47.47
N ALA A 7 10.80 48.22 -47.02
CA ALA A 7 10.51 47.94 -45.61
C ALA A 7 9.50 46.78 -45.54
N VAL A 8 10.04 45.56 -45.56
CA VAL A 8 9.32 44.32 -45.31
C VAL A 8 9.18 44.18 -43.79
N LEU A 9 7.98 44.42 -43.28
CA LEU A 9 7.64 44.17 -41.88
C LEU A 9 7.35 42.67 -41.68
N LEU A 10 8.35 41.97 -41.13
CA LEU A 10 8.22 40.63 -40.53
C LEU A 10 7.19 40.69 -39.39
N CYS A 11 6.10 39.93 -39.52
CA CYS A 11 5.32 39.47 -38.37
C CYS A 11 5.37 37.94 -38.35
N ALA A 12 6.41 37.41 -37.72
CA ALA A 12 6.50 36.00 -37.38
C ALA A 12 5.52 35.73 -36.22
N GLY A 13 4.35 35.18 -36.54
CA GLY A 13 3.45 34.61 -35.56
C GLY A 13 4.10 33.38 -34.94
N LEU A 14 4.71 33.54 -33.76
CA LEU A 14 5.09 32.43 -32.90
C LEU A 14 3.83 31.67 -32.50
N VAL A 15 3.62 30.51 -33.13
CA VAL A 15 2.70 29.48 -32.66
C VAL A 15 3.28 28.94 -31.37
N GLY A 16 2.88 29.54 -30.25
CA GLY A 16 3.12 28.98 -28.92
C GLY A 16 2.35 27.68 -28.81
N VAL A 17 3.05 26.56 -29.02
CA VAL A 17 2.57 25.23 -28.65
C VAL A 17 2.41 25.27 -27.13
N GLY A 18 1.17 25.49 -26.68
CA GLY A 18 0.81 25.40 -25.27
C GLY A 18 1.00 23.96 -24.82
N ALA A 19 2.16 23.66 -24.24
CA ALA A 19 2.31 22.47 -23.42
C ALA A 19 1.26 22.57 -22.31
N THR A 20 0.27 21.69 -22.33
CA THR A 20 -0.63 21.53 -21.19
C THR A 20 0.24 21.27 -19.96
N PRO A 21 0.09 22.04 -18.88
CA PRO A 21 0.85 21.77 -17.67
C PRO A 21 0.59 20.33 -17.26
N ALA A 22 1.66 19.55 -17.08
CA ALA A 22 1.56 18.20 -16.54
C ALA A 22 0.76 18.31 -15.24
N ALA A 23 -0.41 17.67 -15.19
CA ALA A 23 -1.24 17.65 -14.01
C ALA A 23 -0.35 17.15 -12.87
N ALA A 24 -0.05 18.04 -11.91
CA ALA A 24 0.63 17.62 -10.70
C ALA A 24 -0.32 16.62 -10.05
N SER A 25 0.02 15.33 -10.15
CA SER A 25 -0.79 14.27 -9.55
C SER A 25 -1.04 14.64 -8.09
N ALA A 26 -2.29 14.98 -7.81
CA ALA A 26 -2.69 15.57 -6.54
C ALA A 26 -2.76 14.46 -5.51
N ARG A 27 -2.44 14.77 -4.24
CA ARG A 27 -2.75 13.84 -3.17
C ARG A 27 -4.26 13.73 -3.04
N VAL A 28 -4.75 12.50 -3.03
CA VAL A 28 -6.16 12.18 -2.84
C VAL A 28 -6.32 11.60 -1.43
N ALA A 29 -7.39 11.99 -0.74
CA ALA A 29 -7.79 11.32 0.49
C ALA A 29 -8.15 9.87 0.16
N ALA A 30 -7.65 8.93 0.95
CA ALA A 30 -7.87 7.51 0.73
C ALA A 30 -8.58 6.87 1.91
N ASP A 31 -9.62 6.10 1.63
CA ASP A 31 -10.31 5.28 2.61
C ASP A 31 -10.92 4.04 1.97
N GLY A 32 -11.12 3.00 2.78
CA GLY A 32 -11.72 1.76 2.31
C GLY A 32 -11.54 0.61 3.29
N THR A 33 -11.78 -0.59 2.77
CA THR A 33 -11.66 -1.85 3.49
C THR A 33 -10.64 -2.76 2.85
N PHE A 34 -10.09 -3.68 3.63
CA PHE A 34 -9.26 -4.76 3.11
C PHE A 34 -9.54 -6.07 3.83
N THR A 35 -9.25 -7.18 3.16
CA THR A 35 -9.34 -8.54 3.70
C THR A 35 -7.97 -9.20 3.72
N VAL A 36 -7.82 -10.26 4.54
CA VAL A 36 -6.59 -11.05 4.65
C VAL A 36 -6.91 -12.50 4.29
N ALA A 37 -6.15 -13.09 3.37
CA ALA A 37 -6.24 -14.50 3.03
C ALA A 37 -4.86 -15.16 3.20
N VAL A 38 -4.76 -16.16 4.08
CA VAL A 38 -3.57 -17.00 4.19
C VAL A 38 -3.56 -18.00 3.04
N THR A 39 -2.48 -18.01 2.25
CA THR A 39 -2.42 -18.80 1.00
C THR A 39 -1.47 -20.00 1.09
N GLY A 40 -0.88 -20.25 2.25
CA GLY A 40 0.04 -21.37 2.45
C GLY A 40 0.40 -21.57 3.92
N ALA A 41 1.05 -22.69 4.20
CA ALA A 41 1.45 -23.06 5.55
C ALA A 41 2.54 -22.11 6.10
N PRO A 42 2.52 -21.79 7.41
CA PRO A 42 3.55 -20.99 8.03
C PRO A 42 4.84 -21.78 8.25
N ALA A 43 5.97 -21.13 7.98
CA ALA A 43 7.27 -21.54 8.49
C ALA A 43 7.46 -20.97 9.90
N LEU A 44 7.64 -21.85 10.89
CA LEU A 44 7.73 -21.48 12.31
C LEU A 44 9.18 -21.54 12.81
N GLN A 45 9.57 -20.56 13.61
CA GLN A 45 10.88 -20.47 14.24
C GLN A 45 10.72 -19.99 15.69
N PRO A 46 11.19 -20.77 16.68
CA PRO A 46 11.23 -20.31 18.07
C PRO A 46 12.09 -19.04 18.24
N LEU A 47 11.64 -18.14 19.10
CA LEU A 47 12.35 -16.93 19.52
C LEU A 47 12.64 -16.96 21.03
N PRO A 48 13.67 -16.23 21.51
CA PRO A 48 13.92 -16.07 22.93
C PRO A 48 12.71 -15.52 23.69
N GLY A 49 12.53 -15.99 24.93
CA GLY A 49 11.42 -15.61 25.79
C GLY A 49 10.13 -16.39 25.53
N GLY A 50 10.21 -17.58 24.93
CA GLY A 50 9.03 -18.41 24.67
C GLY A 50 8.10 -17.84 23.58
N ARG A 51 8.66 -17.07 22.64
CA ARG A 51 7.93 -16.45 21.53
C ARG A 51 8.09 -17.26 20.25
N CYS A 52 7.25 -16.99 19.27
CA CYS A 52 7.32 -17.64 17.97
C CYS A 52 7.39 -16.61 16.84
N LEU A 53 8.33 -16.80 15.91
CA LEU A 53 8.31 -16.14 14.61
C LEU A 53 7.61 -17.06 13.63
N ALA A 54 6.60 -16.56 12.93
CA ALA A 54 6.04 -17.21 11.76
C ALA A 54 6.27 -16.37 10.51
N THR A 55 6.54 -17.05 9.40
CA THR A 55 6.59 -16.46 8.07
C THR A 55 5.61 -17.22 7.18
N LEU A 56 4.63 -16.53 6.59
CA LEU A 56 3.60 -17.17 5.78
C LEU A 56 3.18 -16.30 4.58
N PRO A 57 2.83 -16.93 3.45
CA PRO A 57 2.29 -16.21 2.31
C PRO A 57 0.85 -15.79 2.57
N VAL A 58 0.54 -14.55 2.20
CA VAL A 58 -0.76 -13.92 2.42
C VAL A 58 -1.12 -13.09 1.20
N THR A 59 -2.40 -13.04 0.86
CA THR A 59 -2.95 -12.06 -0.07
C THR A 59 -3.85 -11.08 0.67
N LEU A 60 -3.63 -9.79 0.46
CA LEU A 60 -4.54 -8.74 0.90
C LEU A 60 -5.48 -8.38 -0.26
N GLY A 61 -6.79 -8.32 -0.02
CA GLY A 61 -7.76 -7.78 -0.99
C GLY A 61 -8.23 -6.41 -0.56
N PHE A 62 -8.43 -5.46 -1.49
CA PHE A 62 -8.80 -4.07 -1.20
C PHE A 62 -10.07 -3.65 -1.93
N ALA A 63 -10.88 -2.83 -1.26
CA ALA A 63 -12.03 -2.13 -1.83
C ALA A 63 -12.12 -0.70 -1.27
N GLY A 64 -12.51 0.28 -2.09
CA GLY A 64 -12.55 1.70 -1.73
C GLY A 64 -11.64 2.53 -2.64
N THR A 65 -10.87 3.47 -2.07
CA THR A 65 -9.91 4.25 -2.88
C THR A 65 -8.82 3.38 -3.51
N LEU A 66 -8.46 2.28 -2.85
CA LEU A 66 -7.69 1.19 -3.44
C LEU A 66 -8.66 0.06 -3.78
N GLU A 67 -8.67 -0.40 -5.03
CA GLU A 67 -9.38 -1.61 -5.45
C GLU A 67 -8.38 -2.56 -6.11
N GLY A 68 -8.24 -3.78 -5.60
CA GLY A 68 -7.25 -4.72 -6.13
C GLY A 68 -6.74 -5.71 -5.10
N THR A 69 -5.57 -6.27 -5.36
CA THR A 69 -4.96 -7.27 -4.48
C THR A 69 -3.48 -7.00 -4.24
N ALA A 70 -2.96 -7.50 -3.12
CA ALA A 70 -1.54 -7.52 -2.82
C ALA A 70 -1.11 -8.89 -2.28
N PRO A 71 -0.71 -9.84 -3.14
CA PRO A 71 0.00 -11.04 -2.69
C PRO A 71 1.36 -10.65 -2.09
N GLY A 72 1.77 -11.36 -1.05
CA GLY A 72 3.02 -11.10 -0.36
C GLY A 72 3.31 -12.09 0.76
N THR A 73 4.23 -11.69 1.63
CA THR A 73 4.65 -12.47 2.80
C THR A 73 4.45 -11.64 4.05
N ILE A 74 3.85 -12.24 5.08
CA ILE A 74 3.81 -11.67 6.43
C ILE A 74 4.80 -12.41 7.33
N ARG A 75 5.53 -11.65 8.14
CA ARG A 75 6.35 -12.12 9.25
C ARG A 75 5.70 -11.62 10.53
N VAL A 76 5.40 -12.51 11.47
CA VAL A 76 4.72 -12.19 12.72
C VAL A 76 5.48 -12.78 13.90
N ALA A 77 5.79 -11.95 14.89
CA ALA A 77 6.37 -12.36 16.16
C ALA A 77 5.27 -12.41 17.21
N VAL A 78 4.82 -13.62 17.53
CA VAL A 78 3.73 -13.91 18.46
C VAL A 78 4.27 -14.09 19.87
N ASP A 79 3.58 -13.51 20.85
CA ASP A 79 3.89 -13.64 22.26
C ASP A 79 3.40 -14.97 22.85
N ALA A 80 3.81 -16.07 22.23
CA ALA A 80 3.51 -17.44 22.63
C ALA A 80 4.49 -18.43 21.98
N ALA A 81 4.61 -19.63 22.56
CA ALA A 81 5.47 -20.69 22.03
C ALA A 81 4.91 -21.24 20.71
N CYS A 82 5.78 -21.74 19.82
CA CYS A 82 5.38 -22.13 18.47
C CYS A 82 4.38 -23.29 18.41
N ASP A 83 4.40 -24.18 19.40
CA ASP A 83 3.48 -25.31 19.53
C ASP A 83 2.03 -24.88 19.82
N VAL A 84 1.84 -23.69 20.40
CA VAL A 84 0.51 -23.16 20.73
C VAL A 84 0.09 -21.95 19.89
N ALA A 85 1.04 -21.14 19.39
CA ALA A 85 0.78 -19.86 18.73
C ALA A 85 -0.14 -19.98 17.50
N PHE A 86 -0.07 -21.09 16.77
CA PHE A 86 -0.85 -21.35 15.56
C PHE A 86 -1.87 -22.49 15.71
N ALA A 87 -2.02 -23.03 16.92
CA ALA A 87 -3.06 -24.01 17.25
C ALA A 87 -4.39 -23.34 17.67
N VAL A 88 -4.41 -22.01 17.78
CA VAL A 88 -5.53 -21.19 18.21
C VAL A 88 -5.87 -20.13 17.16
N PRO A 89 -7.07 -19.52 17.20
CA PRO A 89 -7.43 -18.45 16.27
C PRO A 89 -6.47 -17.25 16.34
N PRO A 90 -6.23 -16.56 15.20
CA PRO A 90 -5.43 -15.33 15.16
C PRO A 90 -5.91 -14.29 16.18
N GLY A 91 -4.98 -13.59 16.82
CA GLY A 91 -5.30 -12.57 17.82
C GLY A 91 -5.55 -13.08 19.24
N THR A 92 -5.49 -14.40 19.47
CA THR A 92 -5.51 -14.97 20.83
C THR A 92 -4.37 -14.40 21.68
N TYR A 93 -3.17 -14.34 21.10
CA TYR A 93 -1.99 -13.74 21.71
C TYR A 93 -1.69 -12.38 21.08
N ALA A 94 -0.95 -11.55 21.81
CA ALA A 94 -0.41 -10.32 21.24
C ALA A 94 0.72 -10.65 20.24
N ASP A 95 0.87 -9.82 19.23
CA ASP A 95 1.95 -9.95 18.25
C ASP A 95 2.35 -8.61 17.63
N ALA A 96 3.51 -8.62 16.98
CA ALA A 96 3.93 -7.57 16.06
C ALA A 96 4.24 -8.20 14.71
N PHE A 97 3.88 -7.53 13.62
CA PHE A 97 4.05 -8.08 12.28
C PHE A 97 4.54 -7.06 11.25
N LEU A 98 5.09 -7.62 10.18
CA LEU A 98 5.46 -6.93 8.96
C LEU A 98 5.04 -7.78 7.76
N PHE A 99 4.20 -7.22 6.92
CA PHE A 99 3.87 -7.71 5.60
C PHE A 99 4.63 -6.91 4.54
N THR A 100 5.10 -7.59 3.50
CA THR A 100 5.61 -6.98 2.28
C THR A 100 5.04 -7.73 1.07
N GLY A 101 4.52 -6.98 0.11
CA GLY A 101 3.96 -7.53 -1.12
C GLY A 101 3.88 -6.49 -2.23
N THR A 102 3.23 -6.86 -3.32
CA THR A 102 3.02 -5.98 -4.47
C THR A 102 1.52 -5.80 -4.68
N PHE A 103 1.04 -4.57 -4.54
CA PHE A 103 -0.29 -4.16 -4.91
C PHE A 103 -0.43 -4.06 -6.44
N THR A 104 -1.54 -4.57 -6.95
CA THR A 104 -1.96 -4.43 -8.34
C THR A 104 -3.47 -4.20 -8.37
N GLY A 105 -3.89 -3.15 -9.07
CA GLY A 105 -5.28 -2.72 -9.18
C GLY A 105 -5.37 -1.23 -9.47
N THR A 106 -6.38 -0.57 -8.94
CA THR A 106 -6.58 0.88 -9.12
C THR A 106 -6.39 1.65 -7.83
N VAL A 107 -5.92 2.89 -7.96
CA VAL A 107 -5.83 3.90 -6.89
C VAL A 107 -6.58 5.14 -7.37
N ALA A 108 -7.67 5.48 -6.67
CA ALA A 108 -8.59 6.54 -7.07
C ALA A 108 -9.11 6.39 -8.53
N GLY A 109 -9.27 5.15 -8.99
CA GLY A 109 -9.75 4.81 -10.33
C GLY A 109 -8.66 4.73 -11.42
N GLU A 110 -7.41 5.06 -11.11
CA GLU A 110 -6.28 4.95 -12.05
C GLU A 110 -5.50 3.64 -11.81
N GLU A 111 -5.16 2.91 -12.87
CA GLU A 111 -4.35 1.69 -12.80
C GLU A 111 -2.98 1.97 -12.16
N ALA A 112 -2.59 1.17 -11.17
CA ALA A 112 -1.34 1.35 -10.45
C ALA A 112 -0.73 0.03 -9.98
N GLY A 113 0.59 -0.07 -10.12
CA GLY A 113 1.42 -1.06 -9.43
C GLY A 113 2.22 -0.41 -8.32
N ALA A 114 2.21 -0.99 -7.11
CA ALA A 114 3.01 -0.45 -6.01
C ALA A 114 3.52 -1.54 -5.08
N ARG A 115 4.74 -1.36 -4.57
CA ARG A 115 5.17 -2.12 -3.40
C ARG A 115 4.34 -1.68 -2.20
N LEU A 116 3.75 -2.65 -1.50
CA LEU A 116 2.99 -2.43 -0.28
C LEU A 116 3.77 -2.98 0.92
N VAL A 117 3.97 -2.13 1.93
CA VAL A 117 4.48 -2.52 3.25
C VAL A 117 3.38 -2.27 4.26
N TYR A 118 3.00 -3.29 5.02
CA TYR A 118 2.01 -3.18 6.08
C TYR A 118 2.62 -3.67 7.39
N SER A 119 2.69 -2.80 8.40
CA SER A 119 3.21 -3.16 9.72
C SER A 119 2.23 -2.78 10.81
N GLY A 120 2.25 -3.50 11.91
CA GLY A 120 1.33 -3.24 13.00
C GLY A 120 1.57 -4.11 14.21
N VAL A 121 0.70 -3.90 15.18
CA VAL A 121 0.61 -4.68 16.41
C VAL A 121 -0.79 -5.23 16.58
N THR A 122 -0.87 -6.47 17.00
CA THR A 122 -2.10 -7.13 17.41
C THR A 122 -2.13 -7.18 18.93
N ARG A 123 -3.20 -6.69 19.54
CA ARG A 123 -3.46 -6.88 20.97
C ARG A 123 -4.12 -8.24 21.19
N ALA A 124 -3.91 -8.82 22.37
CA ALA A 124 -4.72 -9.96 22.80
C ALA A 124 -6.22 -9.63 22.67
N GLY A 125 -6.99 -10.55 22.09
CA GLY A 125 -8.36 -10.30 21.64
C GLY A 125 -8.48 -9.87 20.16
N GLY A 126 -7.35 -9.77 19.44
CA GLY A 126 -7.31 -9.68 17.99
C GLY A 126 -7.47 -8.29 17.38
N GLN A 127 -7.57 -7.23 18.18
CA GLN A 127 -7.55 -5.86 17.65
C GLN A 127 -6.18 -5.52 17.07
N VAL A 128 -6.16 -5.06 15.83
CA VAL A 128 -4.96 -4.65 15.10
C VAL A 128 -4.95 -3.15 14.89
N ARG A 129 -3.78 -2.54 15.11
CA ARG A 129 -3.46 -1.17 14.68
C ARG A 129 -2.17 -1.19 13.87
N GLY A 130 -2.17 -0.49 12.74
CA GLY A 130 -1.00 -0.49 11.86
C GLY A 130 -0.94 0.66 10.88
N LEU A 131 0.06 0.56 10.01
CA LEU A 131 0.36 1.50 8.93
C LEU A 131 0.64 0.72 7.65
N MET A 132 -0.01 1.12 6.57
CA MET A 132 0.30 0.69 5.20
C MET A 132 1.01 1.81 4.47
N ALA A 133 2.09 1.48 3.77
CA ALA A 133 2.82 2.38 2.90
C ALA A 133 2.88 1.81 1.48
N LEU A 134 2.58 2.66 0.49
CA LEU A 134 2.70 2.37 -0.93
C LEU A 134 3.92 3.07 -1.52
N HIS A 135 4.65 2.38 -2.39
CA HIS A 135 5.79 2.93 -3.11
C HIS A 135 5.88 2.36 -4.53
N GLY A 136 5.92 3.22 -5.55
CA GLY A 136 5.93 2.83 -6.95
C GLY A 136 5.10 3.81 -7.75
N ASP A 137 4.23 3.31 -8.62
CA ASP A 137 3.29 4.15 -9.36
C ASP A 137 2.36 4.86 -8.38
N ALA A 138 1.91 4.15 -7.33
CA ALA A 138 1.23 4.77 -6.19
C ALA A 138 2.16 5.03 -5.00
N HIS A 139 1.95 6.18 -4.35
CA HIS A 139 2.62 6.58 -3.13
C HIS A 139 1.63 7.03 -2.06
N GLY A 140 1.77 6.54 -0.84
CA GLY A 140 0.87 6.94 0.23
C GLY A 140 1.18 6.32 1.57
N LEU A 141 0.52 6.85 2.60
CA LEU A 141 0.56 6.34 3.96
C LEU A 141 -0.87 6.26 4.48
N LEU A 142 -1.25 5.07 4.94
CA LEU A 142 -2.60 4.76 5.41
C LEU A 142 -2.52 4.21 6.82
N ARG A 143 -3.33 4.75 7.72
CA ARG A 143 -3.58 4.19 9.04
C ARG A 143 -4.58 3.04 8.91
N VAL A 144 -4.34 1.97 9.65
CA VAL A 144 -5.14 0.75 9.61
C VAL A 144 -5.73 0.42 10.98
N GLU A 145 -7.00 0.07 10.98
CA GLU A 145 -7.71 -0.55 12.10
C GLU A 145 -8.35 -1.86 11.61
N ALA A 146 -8.01 -2.98 12.25
CA ALA A 146 -8.34 -4.30 11.74
C ALA A 146 -8.56 -5.33 12.85
N SER A 147 -9.01 -6.52 12.44
CA SER A 147 -9.03 -7.73 13.26
C SER A 147 -8.07 -8.77 12.67
N ALA A 148 -7.29 -9.41 13.54
CA ALA A 148 -6.29 -10.41 13.14
C ALA A 148 -6.93 -11.53 12.31
N GLY A 149 -6.31 -11.86 11.18
CA GLY A 149 -6.78 -12.92 10.27
C GLY A 149 -8.01 -12.58 9.41
N ALA A 150 -8.67 -11.44 9.62
CA ALA A 150 -9.86 -11.06 8.86
C ALA A 150 -9.60 -9.87 7.91
N GLY A 151 -8.90 -8.84 8.39
CA GLY A 151 -8.76 -7.55 7.70
C GLY A 151 -9.45 -6.42 8.44
N GLY A 152 -9.76 -5.32 7.76
CA GLY A 152 -10.28 -4.13 8.42
C GLY A 152 -10.45 -2.93 7.50
N THR A 153 -10.25 -1.74 8.07
CA THR A 153 -10.36 -0.47 7.35
C THR A 153 -9.01 0.24 7.28
N TYR A 154 -8.84 1.07 6.26
CA TYR A 154 -7.72 1.97 6.14
C TYR A 154 -8.20 3.40 5.87
N ARG A 155 -7.39 4.38 6.30
CA ARG A 155 -7.60 5.82 6.00
C ARG A 155 -6.27 6.55 5.88
N GLY A 156 -6.15 7.51 4.97
CA GLY A 156 -4.94 8.32 4.83
C GLY A 156 -4.93 9.15 3.55
N SER A 157 -3.75 9.24 2.91
CA SER A 157 -3.60 9.94 1.64
C SER A 157 -2.71 9.15 0.68
N VAL A 158 -3.10 9.14 -0.58
CA VAL A 158 -2.36 8.51 -1.68
C VAL A 158 -2.15 9.48 -2.82
N ARG A 159 -1.27 9.10 -3.73
CA ARG A 159 -0.98 9.75 -4.99
C ARG A 159 -0.77 8.63 -6.02
N ALA A 160 -1.45 8.69 -7.14
CA ALA A 160 -1.26 7.79 -8.29
C ALA A 160 -0.29 8.41 -9.32
#